data_AF-A0A1Q3TPF4-F1
#
_entry.id   AF-A0A1Q3TPF4-F1
#
_cell.length_a   1.000
_cell.length_b   1.000
_cell.length_c   1.000
_cell.angle_alpha   90.00
_cell.angle_beta   90.00
_cell.angle_gamma   90.00
#
_symmetry.space_group_name_H-M   'P 1'
#
loop_
_entity.id
_entity.type
_entity.pdbx_description
1 polymer ?
#
loop_
_entity_poly.entity_id
_entity_poly.type
_entity_poly.pdbx_seq_one_letter_code
_entity_poly.pdbx_strand_id
1 'polypeptide(L)'
;MATSLAPYLIIYDNSGKPLAASVELGGAIPEVPAGVFSDLGAQDQKRFTWQPENGVRSAAVLTRYSGKTSGYVLAGRSLREVEKRENSLLGLVGLVWLGTCGLVTLIFGIPFALRYMGTRAAHTTG
;
A
#
# COMPACT_ATOMS: atom_id res chain seq x y z
N MET A 1 -13.40 -7.24 1.08
CA MET A 1 -12.13 -7.12 0.32
C MET A 1 -12.09 -5.94 -0.64
N ALA A 2 -13.09 -5.76 -1.52
CA ALA A 2 -13.13 -4.61 -2.44
C ALA A 2 -13.40 -3.26 -1.73
N THR A 3 -14.25 -3.27 -0.69
CA THR A 3 -14.77 -2.05 -0.05
C THR A 3 -14.40 -1.93 1.44
N SER A 4 -13.94 -3.03 2.05
CA SER A 4 -13.62 -3.11 3.48
C SER A 4 -12.12 -3.28 3.72
N LEU A 5 -11.65 -2.53 4.71
CA LEU A 5 -10.27 -2.36 5.15
C LEU A 5 -9.93 -3.23 6.37
N ALA A 6 -10.95 -3.87 6.94
CA ALA A 6 -10.78 -4.74 8.09
C ALA A 6 -9.91 -5.96 7.72
N PRO A 7 -9.06 -6.42 8.65
CA PRO A 7 -8.48 -7.74 8.56
C PRO A 7 -9.58 -8.77 8.34
N TYR A 8 -9.29 -9.77 7.51
CA TYR A 8 -10.19 -10.86 7.24
C TYR A 8 -9.53 -12.20 7.56
N LEU A 9 -10.38 -13.19 7.83
CA LEU A 9 -9.97 -14.54 8.12
C LEU A 9 -10.67 -15.52 7.18
N ILE A 10 -9.94 -16.53 6.74
CA ILE A 10 -10.49 -17.70 6.05
C ILE A 10 -9.92 -18.94 6.74
N ILE A 11 -10.80 -19.83 7.18
CA ILE A 11 -10.46 -21.09 7.81
C ILE A 11 -10.56 -22.18 6.75
N TYR A 12 -9.53 -23.00 6.64
CA TYR A 12 -9.45 -24.12 5.71
C TYR A 12 -9.32 -25.43 6.47
N ASP A 13 -9.88 -26.49 5.89
CA ASP A 13 -9.59 -27.85 6.33
C ASP A 13 -8.18 -28.31 5.92
N ASN A 14 -7.83 -29.54 6.29
CA ASN A 14 -6.52 -30.11 5.99
C ASN A 14 -6.31 -30.41 4.49
N SER A 15 -7.36 -30.38 3.68
CA SER A 15 -7.32 -30.51 2.21
C SER A 15 -7.21 -29.16 1.49
N GLY A 16 -7.21 -28.05 2.23
CA GLY A 16 -7.17 -26.70 1.67
C GLY A 16 -8.54 -26.19 1.21
N LYS A 17 -9.65 -26.82 1.63
CA LYS A 17 -11.01 -26.33 1.33
C LYS A 17 -11.48 -25.32 2.38
N PRO A 18 -12.08 -24.20 1.98
CA PRO A 18 -12.58 -23.21 2.92
C PRO A 18 -13.78 -23.76 3.71
N LEU A 19 -13.70 -23.68 5.03
CA LEU A 19 -14.76 -24.04 5.98
C LEU A 19 -15.60 -22.83 6.38
N ALA A 20 -14.94 -21.68 6.56
CA ALA A 20 -15.56 -20.43 6.93
C ALA A 20 -14.70 -19.25 6.48
N ALA A 21 -15.34 -18.13 6.14
CA ALA A 21 -14.64 -16.89 5.82
C ALA A 21 -15.39 -15.70 6.43
N SER A 22 -14.64 -14.70 6.88
CA SER A 22 -15.22 -13.41 7.29
C SER A 22 -15.34 -12.43 6.12
N VAL A 23 -15.21 -12.92 4.89
CA VAL A 23 -14.95 -12.10 3.73
C VAL A 23 -15.35 -12.78 2.43
N GLU A 24 -15.89 -11.97 1.55
CA GLU A 24 -16.30 -12.38 0.21
C GLU A 24 -15.80 -11.35 -0.80
N LEU A 25 -15.56 -11.84 -2.01
CA LEU A 25 -15.27 -11.05 -3.20
C LEU A 25 -16.23 -11.54 -4.30
N GLY A 26 -17.09 -10.66 -4.80
CA GLY A 26 -18.12 -11.04 -5.77
C GLY A 26 -19.16 -12.03 -5.24
N GLY A 27 -19.38 -12.10 -3.92
CA GLY A 27 -20.32 -13.06 -3.29
C GLY A 27 -19.76 -14.47 -3.07
N ALA A 28 -18.46 -14.67 -3.29
CA ALA A 28 -17.77 -15.94 -3.06
C ALA A 28 -16.53 -15.76 -2.18
N ILE A 29 -16.10 -16.84 -1.52
CA ILE A 29 -14.82 -16.89 -0.82
C ILE A 29 -13.71 -16.88 -1.86
N PRO A 30 -12.75 -15.94 -1.81
CA PRO A 30 -11.70 -15.87 -2.81
C PRO A 30 -10.75 -17.06 -2.68
N GLU A 31 -10.51 -17.74 -3.79
CA GLU A 31 -9.70 -18.96 -3.84
C GLU A 31 -8.20 -18.66 -3.87
N VAL A 32 -7.50 -19.14 -2.86
CA VAL A 32 -6.06 -18.94 -2.71
C VAL A 32 -5.29 -19.98 -3.54
N PRO A 33 -4.20 -19.62 -4.24
CA PRO A 33 -3.43 -20.57 -5.03
C PRO A 33 -2.98 -21.79 -4.22
N ALA A 34 -3.19 -23.01 -4.74
CA ALA A 34 -2.87 -24.25 -4.01
C ALA A 34 -1.41 -24.33 -3.51
N GLY A 35 -0.46 -23.71 -4.23
CA GLY A 35 0.96 -23.71 -3.89
C GLY A 35 1.34 -22.94 -2.61
N VAL A 36 0.43 -22.18 -1.99
CA VAL A 36 0.72 -21.62 -0.65
C VAL A 36 0.48 -22.61 0.49
N PHE A 37 -0.28 -23.68 0.26
CA PHE A 37 -0.47 -24.73 1.27
C PHE A 37 0.68 -25.74 1.31
N SER A 38 1.47 -25.84 0.23
CA SER A 38 2.72 -26.60 0.16
C SER A 38 3.89 -25.82 0.78
N ASP A 39 4.69 -26.49 1.62
CA ASP A 39 5.81 -25.95 2.38
C ASP A 39 5.45 -24.68 3.18
N LEU A 40 4.84 -24.91 4.34
CA LEU A 40 4.87 -23.91 5.41
C LEU A 40 6.29 -23.87 5.97
N GLY A 41 6.82 -22.65 6.19
CA GLY A 41 8.19 -22.48 6.68
C GLY A 41 8.37 -23.03 8.10
N ALA A 42 9.56 -22.85 8.67
CA ALA A 42 9.96 -23.37 9.98
C ALA A 42 9.04 -23.01 11.17
N GLN A 43 8.08 -22.09 11.01
CA GLN A 43 7.11 -21.67 12.02
C GLN A 43 5.65 -22.05 11.68
N ASP A 44 5.44 -23.02 10.78
CA ASP A 44 4.11 -23.40 10.28
C ASP A 44 3.31 -22.21 9.68
N GLN A 45 4.06 -21.22 9.19
CA GLN A 45 3.54 -19.96 8.68
C GLN A 45 4.13 -19.61 7.32
N LYS A 46 3.32 -18.99 6.46
CA LYS A 46 3.73 -18.48 5.15
C LYS A 46 3.11 -17.11 4.91
N ARG A 47 3.96 -16.13 4.61
CA ARG A 47 3.56 -14.75 4.30
C ARG A 47 3.67 -14.53 2.80
N PHE A 48 2.61 -14.02 2.19
CA PHE A 48 2.60 -13.77 0.75
C PHE A 48 1.70 -12.60 0.41
N THR A 49 1.96 -11.99 -0.74
CA THR A 49 1.06 -11.02 -1.35
C THR A 49 0.36 -11.68 -2.51
N TRP A 50 -0.93 -11.45 -2.65
CA TRP A 50 -1.73 -12.02 -3.73
C TRP A 50 -2.77 -11.02 -4.21
N GLN A 51 -3.24 -11.26 -5.43
CA GLN A 51 -4.17 -10.39 -6.12
C GLN A 51 -5.31 -11.25 -6.68
N PRO A 52 -6.37 -11.52 -5.90
CA PRO A 52 -7.49 -12.34 -6.34
C PRO A 52 -8.28 -11.73 -7.51
N GLU A 53 -8.27 -10.40 -7.65
CA GLU A 53 -8.92 -9.68 -8.75
C GLU A 53 -8.06 -8.49 -9.18
N ASN A 54 -8.22 -8.04 -10.42
CA ASN A 54 -7.51 -6.88 -10.92
C ASN A 54 -7.79 -5.64 -10.03
N GLY A 55 -6.73 -4.97 -9.57
CA GLY A 55 -6.82 -3.85 -8.62
C GLY A 55 -7.09 -4.22 -7.15
N VAL A 56 -7.22 -5.51 -6.78
CA VAL A 56 -7.44 -5.97 -5.39
C VAL A 56 -6.20 -6.68 -4.88
N ARG A 57 -5.22 -5.92 -4.35
CA ARG A 57 -4.01 -6.50 -3.74
C ARG A 57 -4.22 -6.72 -2.24
N SER A 58 -3.86 -7.90 -1.76
CA SER A 58 -3.93 -8.26 -0.34
C SER A 58 -2.62 -8.85 0.15
N ALA A 59 -2.23 -8.47 1.37
CA ALA A 59 -1.17 -9.14 2.10
C ALA A 59 -1.81 -10.22 2.99
N ALA A 60 -1.33 -11.46 2.89
CA ALA A 60 -1.88 -12.60 3.58
C ALA A 60 -0.81 -13.38 4.35
N VAL A 61 -1.23 -13.97 5.46
CA VAL A 61 -0.45 -14.88 6.28
C VAL A 61 -1.27 -16.15 6.44
N LEU A 62 -0.73 -17.26 5.99
CA LEU A 62 -1.28 -18.60 6.20
C LEU A 62 -0.56 -19.23 7.38
N THR A 63 -1.32 -19.75 8.34
CA THR A 63 -0.80 -20.44 9.53
C THR A 63 -1.49 -21.79 9.64
N ARG A 64 -0.74 -22.87 9.84
CA ARG A 64 -1.32 -24.17 10.20
C ARG A 64 -1.63 -24.21 11.69
N TYR A 65 -2.75 -24.83 12.04
CA TYR A 65 -3.11 -25.12 13.43
C TYR A 65 -3.30 -26.62 13.62
N SER A 66 -2.93 -27.10 14.80
CA SER A 66 -3.08 -28.51 15.22
C SER A 66 -3.79 -28.58 16.56
N GLY A 67 -4.82 -29.41 16.66
CA GLY A 67 -5.63 -29.62 17.86
C GLY A 67 -6.53 -30.83 17.73
N LYS A 68 -7.78 -30.76 18.20
CA LYS A 68 -8.80 -31.81 17.91
C LYS A 68 -9.12 -31.91 16.41
N THR A 69 -8.99 -30.79 15.71
CA THR A 69 -9.11 -30.69 14.26
C THR A 69 -7.87 -29.95 13.76
N SER A 70 -7.30 -30.40 12.66
CA SER A 70 -6.13 -29.76 12.03
C SER A 70 -6.55 -29.11 10.72
N GLY A 71 -5.90 -28.00 10.39
CA GLY A 71 -6.21 -27.26 9.18
C GLY A 71 -5.33 -26.03 9.05
N TYR A 72 -5.82 -25.04 8.30
CA TYR A 72 -5.10 -23.80 8.04
C TYR A 72 -5.99 -22.59 8.32
N VAL A 73 -5.39 -21.52 8.81
CA VAL A 73 -6.05 -20.23 8.95
C VAL A 73 -5.27 -19.24 8.11
N LEU A 74 -5.97 -18.56 7.22
CA LEU A 74 -5.43 -17.42 6.48
C LEU A 74 -5.96 -16.14 7.11
N ALA A 75 -5.05 -15.29 7.55
CA ALA A 75 -5.34 -13.91 7.91
C ALA A 75 -4.86 -12.99 6.80
N GLY A 76 -5.71 -12.09 6.32
CA GLY A 76 -5.34 -11.15 5.27
C GLY A 76 -5.81 -9.73 5.53
N ARG A 77 -5.15 -8.77 4.88
CA ARG A 77 -5.56 -7.36 4.85
C ARG A 77 -5.47 -6.81 3.44
N SER A 78 -6.44 -5.97 3.08
CA SER A 78 -6.39 -5.20 1.83
C SER A 78 -5.27 -4.15 1.90
N LEU A 79 -4.50 -4.00 0.82
CA LEU A 79 -3.46 -2.97 0.71
C LEU A 79 -4.00 -1.61 0.23
N ARG A 80 -5.27 -1.54 -0.18
CA ARG A 80 -5.86 -0.38 -0.85
C ARG A 80 -5.90 0.91 -0.01
N GLU A 81 -5.91 0.81 1.33
CA GLU A 81 -5.80 2.01 2.18
C GLU A 81 -4.43 2.64 2.15
N VAL A 82 -3.38 1.81 2.09
CA VAL A 82 -2.02 2.32 2.07
C VAL A 82 -1.83 3.13 0.80
N GLU A 83 -2.30 2.60 -0.34
CA GLU A 83 -2.26 3.28 -1.64
C GLU A 83 -3.12 4.58 -1.64
N LYS A 84 -4.32 4.55 -1.05
CA LYS A 84 -5.19 5.74 -1.01
C LYS A 84 -4.63 6.86 -0.10
N ARG A 85 -4.06 6.48 1.05
CA ARG A 85 -3.41 7.42 1.98
C ARG A 85 -2.11 7.95 1.38
N GLU A 86 -1.32 7.11 0.71
CA GLU A 86 -0.11 7.50 0.01
C GLU A 86 -0.38 8.54 -1.07
N ASN A 87 -1.39 8.34 -1.93
CA ASN A 87 -1.76 9.32 -2.94
C ASN A 87 -2.21 10.66 -2.34
N SER A 88 -2.95 10.62 -1.23
CA SER A 88 -3.40 11.85 -0.55
C SER A 88 -2.24 12.60 0.09
N LEU A 89 -1.30 11.89 0.71
CA LEU A 89 -0.09 12.46 1.29
C LEU A 89 0.84 13.00 0.21
N LEU A 90 0.99 12.30 -0.92
CA LEU A 90 1.80 12.75 -2.04
C LEU A 90 1.25 14.04 -2.65
N GLY A 91 -0.08 14.16 -2.77
CA GLY A 91 -0.73 15.40 -3.20
C GLY A 91 -0.48 16.57 -2.24
N LEU A 92 -0.64 16.34 -0.93
CA LEU A 92 -0.36 17.37 0.09
C LEU A 92 1.10 17.80 0.11
N VAL A 93 2.03 16.83 0.09
CA VAL A 93 3.48 17.10 0.05
C VAL A 93 3.84 17.86 -1.22
N GLY A 94 3.30 17.48 -2.37
CA GLY A 94 3.51 18.18 -3.64
C GLY A 94 3.05 19.64 -3.60
N LEU A 95 1.88 19.91 -3.03
CA LEU A 95 1.36 21.28 -2.86
C LEU A 95 2.23 22.11 -1.90
N VAL A 96 2.63 21.55 -0.77
CA VAL A 96 3.51 22.22 0.21
C VAL A 96 4.88 22.48 -0.39
N TRP A 97 5.43 21.54 -1.16
CA TRP A 97 6.69 21.69 -1.86
C TRP A 97 6.64 22.83 -2.87
N LEU A 98 5.62 22.87 -3.73
CA LEU A 98 5.41 23.96 -4.70
C LEU A 98 5.25 25.31 -4.00
N GLY A 99 4.49 25.37 -2.90
CA GLY A 99 4.33 26.57 -2.09
C GLY A 99 5.66 27.06 -1.51
N THR A 100 6.49 26.14 -1.01
CA THR A 100 7.82 26.46 -0.44
C THR A 100 8.77 26.96 -1.52
N CYS A 101 8.84 26.31 -2.68
CA CYS A 101 9.63 26.75 -3.82
C CYS A 101 9.19 28.14 -4.33
N GLY A 102 7.89 28.38 -4.41
CA GLY A 102 7.35 29.69 -4.79
C GLY A 102 7.74 30.77 -3.78
N LEU A 103 7.59 30.49 -2.48
CA LEU A 103 7.95 31.43 -1.42
C LEU A 103 9.44 31.78 -1.43
N VAL A 104 10.32 30.78 -1.58
CA VAL A 104 11.78 31.01 -1.69
C VAL A 104 12.11 31.86 -2.91
N THR A 105 11.45 31.61 -4.04
CA THR A 105 11.65 32.37 -5.28
C THR A 105 11.21 33.83 -5.12
N LEU A 106 10.08 34.08 -4.44
CA LEU A 106 9.59 35.42 -4.14
C LEU A 106 10.52 36.19 -3.19
N ILE A 107 11.01 35.55 -2.13
CA ILE A 107 11.81 36.20 -1.08
C ILE A 107 13.26 36.39 -1.53
N PHE A 108 13.86 35.40 -2.18
CA PHE A 108 15.29 35.42 -2.49
C PHE A 108 15.56 35.55 -3.99
N GLY A 109 14.82 34.84 -4.83
CA GLY A 109 15.05 34.81 -6.27
C GLY A 109 14.78 36.16 -6.96
N ILE A 110 13.62 36.76 -6.71
CA ILE A 110 13.24 38.04 -7.34
C ILE A 110 14.12 39.21 -6.88
N PRO A 111 14.37 39.42 -5.58
CA PRO A 111 15.23 40.51 -5.14
C PRO A 111 16.67 40.33 -5.61
N PHE A 112 17.16 39.08 -5.65
CA PHE A 112 18.47 38.77 -6.22
C PHE A 112 18.55 39.09 -7.71
N ALA A 113 17.55 38.71 -8.51
CA ALA A 113 17.50 38.99 -9.94
C ALA A 113 17.42 40.51 -10.23
N LEU A 114 16.58 41.24 -9.48
CA LEU A 114 16.46 42.70 -9.59
C LEU A 114 17.79 43.40 -9.26
N ARG A 115 18.47 42.98 -8.18
CA ARG A 115 19.77 43.50 -7.81
C ARG A 115 20.84 43.15 -8.85
N TYR A 116 20.84 41.93 -9.37
CA TYR A 116 21.76 41.47 -10.40
C TYR A 116 21.62 42.26 -11.72
N MET A 117 20.40 42.53 -12.16
CA MET A 117 20.14 43.37 -13.35
C MET A 117 20.57 44.82 -13.13
N GLY A 118 20.35 45.37 -11.92
CA GLY A 118 20.81 46.71 -11.56
C GLY A 118 22.34 46.87 -11.64
N THR A 119 23.11 45.88 -11.17
CA THR A 119 24.58 45.92 -11.23
C THR A 119 25.11 45.80 -12.67
N ARG A 120 24.42 45.08 -13.57
CA ARG A 120 24.83 44.96 -14.99
C ARG A 120 24.59 46.25 -15.79
N ALA A 121 23.53 46.99 -15.48
CA ALA A 121 23.24 48.26 -16.15
C ALA A 121 24.28 49.36 -15.83
N ALA A 122 24.94 49.31 -14.66
CA ALA A 122 25.95 50.29 -14.26
C ALA A 122 27.30 50.13 -14.98
N HIS A 123 27.61 48.95 -15.53
CA HIS A 123 28.88 48.67 -16.21
C HIS A 123 28.86 48.94 -17.72
N THR A 124 27.71 49.28 -18.31
CA THR A 124 27.57 49.53 -19.76
C THR A 124 27.57 51.02 -20.12
N THR A 125 27.70 51.91 -19.14
CA THR A 125 27.68 53.38 -19.31
C THR A 125 29.03 54.06 -19.07
N GLY A 126 30.13 53.30 -18.97
CA GLY A 126 31.50 53.81 -18.80
C GLY A 126 32.32 53.73 -20.06
#